data_AF-A1WQC7-F1
#
_entry.id   AF-A1WQC7-F1
#
_cell.length_a   1.000
_cell.length_b   1.000
_cell.length_c   1.000
_cell.angle_alpha   90.00
_cell.angle_beta   90.00
_cell.angle_gamma   90.00
#
_symmetry.space_group_name_H-M   'P 1'
#
loop_
_entity.id
_entity.type
_entity.pdbx_description
1 polymer ?
#
loop_
_entity_poly.entity_id
_entity_poly.type
_entity_poly.pdbx_seq_one_letter_code
_entity_poly.pdbx_strand_id
1 'polypeptide(L)'
;MTRQYSQELQKLLHRMRWGPVGGRYLLYVLEPGRRWALAQMPPERGQKVRLFLDCRFDSLDAAEWHVFRLRWQALTGCELPLDETGSERP
;
A
#
# COMPACT_ATOMS: atom_id res chain seq x y z
N MET A 1 -9.02 17.64 2.79
CA MET A 1 -8.33 17.87 4.09
C MET A 1 -7.09 16.98 4.12
N THR A 2 -5.91 17.55 3.94
CA THR A 2 -4.65 16.80 3.95
C THR A 2 -4.29 16.48 5.40
N ARG A 3 -4.35 15.20 5.80
CA ARG A 3 -3.92 14.75 7.14
C ARG A 3 -2.47 15.22 7.34
N GLN A 4 -2.21 16.07 8.34
CA GLN A 4 -0.85 16.55 8.63
C GLN A 4 -0.03 15.40 9.22
N TYR A 5 0.85 14.84 8.40
CA TYR A 5 1.84 13.88 8.83
C TYR A 5 3.18 14.60 9.08
N SER A 6 3.97 14.12 10.05
CA SER A 6 5.32 14.64 10.34
C SER A 6 6.17 14.73 9.06
N GLN A 7 7.07 15.72 8.98
CA GLN A 7 7.90 15.97 7.80
C GLN A 7 8.71 14.73 7.37
N GLU A 8 9.16 13.93 8.32
CA GLU A 8 9.88 12.68 8.03
C GLU A 8 8.98 11.63 7.36
N LEU A 9 7.74 11.51 7.80
CA LEU A 9 6.73 10.64 7.18
C LEU A 9 6.38 11.14 5.77
N GLN A 10 6.30 12.46 5.56
CA GLN A 10 6.08 13.01 4.22
C GLN A 10 7.24 12.71 3.26
N LYS A 11 8.50 12.83 3.71
CA LYS A 11 9.68 12.45 2.92
C LYS A 11 9.66 10.97 2.55
N LEU A 12 9.32 10.10 3.50
CA LEU A 12 9.15 8.67 3.27
C LEU A 12 8.05 8.38 2.24
N LEU A 13 6.87 8.98 2.40
CA LEU A 13 5.75 8.82 1.47
C LEU A 13 6.12 9.30 0.05
N HIS A 14 6.90 10.38 -0.05
CA HIS A 14 7.46 10.80 -1.33
C HIS A 14 8.37 9.73 -1.93
N ARG A 15 9.33 9.17 -1.17
CA ARG A 15 10.20 8.10 -1.67
C ARG A 15 9.40 6.89 -2.17
N MET A 16 8.37 6.48 -1.43
CA MET A 16 7.47 5.41 -1.85
C MET A 16 6.71 5.73 -3.15
N ARG A 17 6.34 6.99 -3.37
CA ARG A 17 5.62 7.45 -4.56
C ARG A 17 6.51 7.53 -5.80
N TRP A 18 7.77 7.92 -5.64
CA TRP A 18 8.73 8.18 -6.72
C TRP A 18 9.63 6.99 -7.10
N GLY A 19 9.48 5.82 -6.46
CA GLY A 19 10.25 4.62 -6.84
C GLY A 19 9.99 4.14 -8.28
N PRO A 20 10.62 3.04 -8.73
CA PRO A 20 10.29 2.44 -10.01
C PRO A 20 8.80 2.08 -10.09
N VAL A 21 8.21 2.27 -11.27
CA VAL A 21 6.79 1.98 -11.55
C VAL A 21 6.58 0.46 -11.72
N GLY A 22 7.58 -0.23 -12.24
CA GLY A 22 7.59 -1.68 -12.41
C GLY A 22 7.57 -2.42 -11.07
N GLY A 23 6.71 -3.43 -10.95
CA GLY A 23 6.57 -4.24 -9.72
C GLY A 23 5.79 -3.56 -8.59
N ARG A 24 5.24 -2.35 -8.81
CA ARG A 24 4.53 -1.58 -7.79
C ARG A 24 3.19 -2.18 -7.43
N TYR A 25 2.95 -2.37 -6.13
CA TYR A 25 1.65 -2.76 -5.59
C TYR A 25 0.65 -1.61 -5.58
N LEU A 26 -0.61 -1.90 -5.92
CA LEU A 26 -1.74 -0.98 -5.97
C LEU A 26 -3.04 -1.68 -5.61
N LEU A 27 -4.09 -0.89 -5.37
CA LEU A 27 -5.44 -1.39 -5.14
C LEU A 27 -6.23 -1.38 -6.44
N TYR A 28 -6.82 -2.52 -6.77
CA TYR A 28 -7.80 -2.64 -7.82
C TYR A 28 -9.20 -2.61 -7.21
N VAL A 29 -10.03 -1.68 -7.66
CA VAL A 29 -11.41 -1.56 -7.19
C VAL A 29 -12.24 -2.66 -7.87
N LEU A 30 -12.70 -3.64 -7.08
CA LEU A 30 -13.65 -4.65 -7.54
C LEU A 30 -15.07 -4.10 -7.49
N GLU A 31 -15.42 -3.47 -6.36
CA GLU A 31 -16.69 -2.79 -6.14
C GLU A 31 -16.41 -1.44 -5.49
N PRO A 32 -16.79 -0.31 -6.12
CA PRO A 32 -16.55 1.02 -5.59
C PRO A 32 -17.09 1.17 -4.17
N GLY A 33 -16.21 1.54 -3.24
CA GLY A 33 -16.57 1.77 -1.84
C GLY A 33 -16.89 0.51 -1.02
N ARG A 34 -16.69 -0.69 -1.57
CA ARG A 34 -17.02 -1.96 -0.88
C ARG A 34 -15.92 -3.00 -0.93
N ARG A 35 -15.30 -3.22 -2.10
CA ARG A 35 -14.34 -4.30 -2.27
C ARG A 35 -13.17 -3.89 -3.12
N TRP A 36 -11.99 -4.26 -2.65
CA TRP A 36 -10.72 -4.03 -3.33
C TRP A 36 -9.94 -5.33 -3.39
N ALA A 37 -9.13 -5.48 -4.43
CA ALA A 37 -8.15 -6.54 -4.54
C ALA A 37 -6.74 -5.95 -4.62
N LEU A 38 -5.76 -6.71 -4.17
CA LEU A 38 -4.37 -6.39 -4.42
C LEU A 38 -4.07 -6.56 -5.92
N ALA A 39 -3.32 -5.62 -6.46
CA ALA A 39 -2.78 -5.70 -7.81
C ALA A 39 -1.32 -5.24 -7.84
N GLN A 40 -0.59 -5.68 -8.87
CA GLN A 40 0.81 -5.32 -9.07
C GLN A 40 1.04 -4.91 -10.52
N MET A 41 1.67 -3.74 -10.70
CA MET A 41 2.14 -3.30 -12.00
C MET A 41 3.23 -4.24 -12.50
N PRO A 42 3.18 -4.66 -13.76
CA PRO A 42 4.26 -5.45 -14.33
C PRO A 42 5.55 -4.62 -14.37
N PRO A 43 6.72 -5.27 -14.34
CA PRO A 43 8.01 -4.59 -14.43
C PRO A 43 8.20 -3.85 -15.76
N GLU A 44 7.63 -4.38 -16.83
CA GLU A 44 7.74 -3.83 -18.19
C GLU A 44 6.43 -3.22 -18.68
N ARG A 45 6.56 -2.14 -19.45
CA ARG A 45 5.42 -1.46 -20.06
C ARG A 45 4.78 -2.33 -21.14
N GLY A 46 3.44 -2.35 -21.18
CA GLY A 46 2.67 -3.10 -22.18
C GLY A 46 2.24 -4.50 -21.71
N GLN A 47 2.81 -4.99 -20.61
CA GLN A 47 2.34 -6.21 -19.97
C GLN A 47 1.05 -5.96 -19.16
N LYS A 48 0.33 -7.04 -18.84
CA LYS A 48 -0.91 -6.97 -18.04
C LYS A 48 -0.60 -6.76 -16.56
N VAL A 49 -1.45 -5.98 -15.89
CA VAL A 49 -1.44 -5.87 -14.43
C VAL A 49 -1.77 -7.23 -13.82
N ARG A 50 -0.96 -7.66 -12.86
CA ARG A 50 -1.23 -8.89 -12.10
C ARG A 50 -2.26 -8.58 -11.01
N LEU A 51 -3.38 -9.28 -11.04
CA LEU A 51 -4.45 -9.19 -10.04
C LEU A 51 -4.35 -10.38 -9.09
N PHE A 52 -4.39 -10.12 -7.79
CA PHE A 52 -4.40 -11.14 -6.75
C PHE A 52 -5.81 -11.25 -6.20
N LEU A 53 -6.64 -12.05 -6.86
CA LEU A 53 -8.03 -12.25 -6.48
C LEU A 53 -8.20 -13.03 -5.16
N ASP A 54 -7.15 -13.64 -4.65
CA ASP A 54 -7.14 -14.28 -3.33
C ASP A 54 -6.90 -13.27 -2.20
N CYS A 55 -6.33 -12.10 -2.52
CA CYS A 55 -6.09 -11.00 -1.59
C CYS A 55 -7.13 -9.90 -1.77
N ARG A 56 -8.28 -10.06 -1.11
CA ARG A 56 -9.40 -9.09 -1.13
C ARG A 56 -9.57 -8.41 0.21
N PHE A 57 -10.09 -7.19 0.13
CA PHE A 57 -10.35 -6.34 1.29
C PHE A 57 -11.77 -5.80 1.18
N ASP A 58 -12.46 -5.73 2.31
CA ASP A 58 -13.78 -5.15 2.53
C ASP A 58 -13.71 -3.74 3.14
N SER A 59 -12.53 -3.34 3.63
CA SER A 59 -12.22 -2.00 4.15
C SER A 59 -11.11 -1.36 3.33
N LEU A 60 -11.31 -0.09 2.96
CA LEU A 60 -10.29 0.71 2.28
C LEU A 60 -9.05 0.90 3.18
N ASP A 61 -9.24 1.15 4.47
CA ASP A 61 -8.13 1.33 5.41
C ASP A 61 -7.24 0.09 5.49
N ALA A 62 -7.86 -1.10 5.57
CA ALA A 62 -7.14 -2.38 5.58
C ALA A 62 -6.37 -2.60 4.27
N ALA A 63 -6.99 -2.27 3.14
CA ALA A 63 -6.40 -2.40 1.82
C ALA A 63 -5.20 -1.45 1.64
N GLU A 64 -5.36 -0.17 2.03
CA GLU A 64 -4.31 0.84 1.95
C GLU A 64 -3.12 0.48 2.86
N TRP A 65 -3.41 0.04 4.09
CA TRP A 65 -2.37 -0.39 5.03
C TRP A 65 -1.59 -1.60 4.52
N HIS A 66 -2.28 -2.57 3.91
CA HIS A 66 -1.63 -3.73 3.32
C HIS A 66 -0.69 -3.33 2.16
N VAL A 67 -1.16 -2.48 1.23
CA VAL A 67 -0.33 -1.97 0.14
C VAL A 67 0.84 -1.14 0.65
N PHE A 68 0.64 -0.36 1.71
CA PHE A 68 1.70 0.41 2.35
C PHE A 68 2.81 -0.50 2.89
N ARG A 69 2.46 -1.58 3.61
CA ARG A 69 3.44 -2.56 4.12
C ARG A 69 4.22 -3.23 2.99
N LEU A 70 3.56 -3.65 1.92
CA LEU A 70 4.23 -4.24 0.76
C LEU A 70 5.20 -3.26 0.09
N ARG A 71 4.79 -1.98 -0.05
CA ARG A 71 5.66 -0.94 -0.60
C ARG A 71 6.84 -0.62 0.31
N TRP A 72 6.62 -0.62 1.62
CA TRP A 72 7.69 -0.47 2.60
C TRP A 72 8.70 -1.61 2.49
N GLN A 73 8.25 -2.86 2.51
CA GLN A 73 9.11 -4.03 2.40
C GLN A 73 9.89 -4.03 1.09
N ALA A 74 9.24 -3.67 -0.02
CA ALA A 74 9.92 -3.55 -1.32
C ALA A 74 10.98 -2.44 -1.35
N LEU A 75 10.78 -1.35 -0.59
CA LEU A 75 11.70 -0.21 -0.55
C LEU A 75 12.86 -0.41 0.43
N THR A 76 12.59 -1.00 1.60
CA THR A 76 13.56 -1.10 2.70
C THR A 76 14.17 -2.50 2.85
N GLY A 77 13.55 -3.52 2.27
CA GLY A 77 13.87 -4.93 2.50
C GLY A 77 13.36 -5.48 3.82
N CYS A 78 12.79 -4.63 4.70
CA CYS A 78 12.32 -5.01 6.02
C CYS A 78 10.79 -5.01 6.07
N GLU A 79 10.19 -5.98 6.76
CA GLU A 79 8.77 -5.90 7.08
C GLU A 79 8.53 -4.80 8.13
N LEU A 80 7.43 -4.07 8.00
CA LEU A 80 7.03 -3.08 9.00
C LEU A 80 6.57 -3.83 10.26
N PRO A 81 7.23 -3.67 11.42
CA PRO A 81 6.74 -4.27 12.65
C PRO A 81 5.35 -3.70 12.94
N LEU A 82 4.39 -4.59 13.18
CA LEU A 82 3.12 -4.20 13.77
C LEU A 82 3.45 -3.88 15.23
N ASP A 83 3.62 -2.59 15.54
CA ASP A 83 3.43 -2.18 16.92
C ASP A 83 1.94 -2.40 17.22
N GLU A 84 1.65 -3.52 17.90
CA GLU A 84 0.39 -3.78 18.61
C GLU A 84 0.19 -2.76 19.77
N THR A 85 0.74 -1.54 19.67
CA THR A 85 0.56 -0.47 20.65
C THR A 85 -0.50 0.48 20.14
N GLY A 86 -1.68 -0.08 19.90
CA GLY A 86 -2.94 0.63 19.70
C GLY A 86 -3.80 0.64 20.96
N SER A 87 -3.25 0.33 22.13
CA SER A 87 -3.96 0.38 23.41
C SER A 87 -3.10 1.10 24.44
N GLU A 88 -3.35 2.40 24.58
CA GLU A 88 -3.70 3.07 25.84
C GLU A 88 -3.60 4.58 25.57
N ARG A 89 -4.74 5.21 25.28
CA ARG A 89 -4.88 6.64 25.57
C ARG A 89 -5.52 6.75 26.94
N PRO A 90 -4.89 7.41 27.92
CA PRO A 90 -5.61 7.90 29.10
C PRO A 90 -6.60 9.00 28.73
#